data_AF-A0A382PGP0-F1
#
_entry.id   AF-A0A382PGP0-F1
#
_cell.length_a   1.000
_cell.length_b   1.000
_cell.length_c   1.000
_cell.angle_alpha   90.00
_cell.angle_beta   90.00
_cell.angle_gamma   90.00
#
_symmetry.space_group_name_H-M   'P 1'
#
loop_
_entity.id
_entity.type
_entity.pdbx_description
1 polymer ?
#
loop_
_entity_poly.entity_id
_entity_poly.type
_entity_poly.pdbx_seq_one_letter_code
_entity_poly.pdbx_strand_id
1 'polypeptide(L)'
;MAKELGATKQEVHRNLVRLEQSGLISKDKEGKYALTTFGHASCLQISTTIFLSEHLDYFEDHSFGDIPHKYIMRSGQLAFGKHIKGITKTLEKWKNVYKNAEEYIYEILSEIPEDLFDPLTKKVKAGIKSQYI
;
A
#
# COMPACT_ATOMS: atom_id res chain seq x y z
N MET A 1 13.91 -18.66 1.05
CA MET A 1 14.55 -17.56 0.29
C MET A 1 14.82 -17.88 -1.19
N ALA A 2 15.87 -18.64 -1.59
CA ALA A 2 16.19 -18.84 -3.02
C ALA A 2 15.04 -19.42 -3.86
N LYS A 3 14.39 -20.48 -3.36
CA LYS A 3 13.21 -21.09 -3.98
C LYS A 3 12.01 -20.12 -4.05
N GLU A 4 11.79 -19.32 -3.02
CA GLU A 4 10.68 -18.34 -2.97
C GLU A 4 10.89 -17.19 -3.95
N LEU A 5 12.15 -16.78 -4.17
CA LEU A 5 12.53 -15.72 -5.09
C LEU A 5 12.74 -16.21 -6.54
N GLY A 6 12.60 -17.51 -6.80
CA GLY A 6 12.89 -18.09 -8.12
C GLY A 6 14.36 -17.90 -8.57
N ALA A 7 15.30 -17.85 -7.62
CA ALA A 7 16.71 -17.52 -7.87
C ALA A 7 17.65 -18.64 -7.38
N THR A 8 18.88 -18.66 -7.89
CA THR A 8 19.93 -19.57 -7.42
C THR A 8 20.46 -19.15 -6.04
N LYS A 9 21.06 -20.10 -5.29
CA LYS A 9 21.66 -19.80 -3.99
C LYS A 9 22.79 -18.77 -4.10
N GLN A 10 23.56 -18.82 -5.20
CA GLN A 10 24.67 -17.93 -5.48
C GLN A 10 24.19 -16.50 -5.77
N GLU A 11 23.09 -16.34 -6.50
CA GLU A 11 22.48 -15.03 -6.76
C GLU A 11 21.95 -14.40 -5.47
N VAL A 12 21.24 -15.18 -4.65
CA VAL A 12 20.75 -14.71 -3.34
C VAL A 12 21.92 -14.28 -2.46
N HIS A 13 22.98 -15.09 -2.37
CA HIS A 13 24.15 -14.74 -1.58
C HIS A 13 24.81 -13.44 -2.05
N ARG A 14 25.03 -13.30 -3.37
CA ARG A 14 25.61 -12.09 -3.97
C ARG A 14 24.75 -10.85 -3.70
N ASN A 15 23.43 -10.97 -3.79
CA ASN A 15 22.53 -9.84 -3.52
C ASN A 15 22.52 -9.47 -2.04
N LEU A 16 22.54 -10.43 -1.12
CA LEU A 16 22.64 -10.15 0.31
C LEU A 16 23.94 -9.43 0.66
N VAL A 17 25.08 -9.87 0.09
CA VAL A 17 26.37 -9.18 0.27
C VAL A 17 26.31 -7.74 -0.24
N ARG A 18 25.69 -7.51 -1.40
CA ARG A 18 25.52 -6.15 -1.95
C ARG A 18 24.65 -5.26 -1.07
N LEU A 19 23.55 -5.80 -0.54
CA LEU A 19 22.66 -5.09 0.37
C LEU A 19 23.35 -4.76 1.71
N GLU A 20 24.22 -5.65 2.18
CA GLU A 20 25.01 -5.43 3.40
C GLU A 20 26.08 -4.37 3.16
N GLN A 21 26.81 -4.45 2.06
CA GLN A 21 27.83 -3.46 1.66
C GLN A 21 27.25 -2.06 1.43
N SER A 22 26.01 -1.95 0.96
CA SER A 22 25.31 -0.68 0.81
C SER A 22 24.69 -0.16 2.11
N GLY A 23 24.80 -0.92 3.21
CA GLY A 23 24.24 -0.56 4.51
C GLY A 23 22.71 -0.66 4.60
N LEU A 24 22.04 -1.29 3.62
CA LEU A 24 20.59 -1.49 3.65
C LEU A 24 20.19 -2.59 4.65
N ILE A 25 21.03 -3.61 4.78
CA ILE A 25 20.86 -4.67 5.77
C ILE A 25 22.12 -4.83 6.62
N SER A 26 21.96 -5.44 7.79
CA SER A 26 23.06 -5.89 8.63
C SER A 26 22.88 -7.36 8.98
N LYS A 27 23.99 -8.06 9.18
CA LYS A 27 23.99 -9.44 9.67
C LYS A 27 24.36 -9.49 11.14
N ASP A 28 23.56 -10.18 11.96
CA ASP A 28 23.87 -10.39 13.37
C ASP A 28 24.89 -11.52 13.60
N LYS A 29 25.28 -11.73 14.85
CA LYS A 29 26.24 -12.78 15.25
C LYS A 29 25.74 -14.21 15.00
N GLU A 30 24.43 -14.39 14.90
CA GLU A 30 23.78 -15.67 14.57
C GLU A 30 23.64 -15.88 13.06
N GLY A 31 24.05 -14.88 12.27
CA GLY A 31 24.00 -14.90 10.83
C GLY A 31 22.65 -14.55 10.22
N LYS A 32 21.71 -13.99 11.01
CA LYS A 32 20.42 -13.50 10.52
C LYS A 32 20.57 -12.09 9.99
N TYR A 33 19.85 -11.79 8.91
CA TYR A 33 19.82 -10.46 8.32
C TYR A 33 18.64 -9.66 8.85
N ALA A 34 18.86 -8.37 9.12
CA ALA A 34 17.83 -7.40 9.46
C ALA A 34 18.05 -6.11 8.65
N LEU A 35 16.97 -5.35 8.43
CA LEU A 35 17.08 -4.01 7.86
C LEU A 35 17.79 -3.08 8.85
N THR A 36 18.66 -2.22 8.33
CA THR A 36 19.18 -1.09 9.11
C THR A 36 18.14 0.03 9.15
N THR A 37 18.37 1.08 9.95
CA THR A 37 17.57 2.31 9.89
C THR A 37 17.56 2.91 8.48
N PHE A 38 18.71 2.89 7.79
CA PHE A 38 18.80 3.34 6.40
C PHE A 38 18.01 2.45 5.45
N GLY A 39 18.05 1.13 5.63
CA GLY A 39 17.22 0.18 4.88
C GLY A 39 15.73 0.45 5.05
N HIS A 40 15.27 0.64 6.29
CA HIS A 40 13.88 0.99 6.58
C HIS A 40 13.45 2.30 5.89
N ALA A 41 14.25 3.35 6.02
CA ALA A 41 13.97 4.64 5.38
C ALA A 41 13.94 4.51 3.85
N SER A 42 14.86 3.74 3.27
CA SER A 42 14.94 3.49 1.83
C SER A 42 13.70 2.77 1.30
N CYS A 43 13.21 1.74 2.01
CA CYS A 43 11.98 1.04 1.63
C CYS A 43 10.75 1.98 1.55
N LEU A 44 10.68 3.00 2.39
CA LEU A 44 9.60 4.00 2.34
C LEU A 44 9.66 4.89 1.09
N GLN A 45 10.86 5.14 0.57
CA GLN A 45 11.05 5.96 -0.64
C GLN A 45 10.89 5.13 -1.91
N ILE A 46 11.35 3.87 -1.90
CA ILE A 46 11.27 2.95 -3.05
C ILE A 46 9.83 2.78 -3.53
N SER A 47 8.86 2.65 -2.62
CA SER A 47 7.46 2.50 -3.00
C SER A 47 6.92 3.71 -3.76
N THR A 48 7.35 4.92 -3.38
CA THR A 48 7.00 6.16 -4.09
C THR A 48 7.59 6.16 -5.49
N THR A 49 8.86 5.80 -5.64
CA THR A 49 9.50 5.67 -6.96
C THR A 49 8.79 4.65 -7.84
N ILE A 50 8.42 3.49 -7.29
CA ILE A 50 7.68 2.44 -8.01
C ILE A 50 6.36 3.00 -8.53
N PHE A 51 5.53 3.58 -7.66
CA PHE A 51 4.23 4.14 -8.04
C PHE A 51 4.35 5.17 -9.18
N LEU A 52 5.29 6.10 -9.06
CA LEU A 52 5.51 7.11 -10.11
C LEU A 52 5.98 6.48 -11.42
N SER A 53 6.89 5.50 -11.35
CA SER A 53 7.44 4.83 -12.54
C SER A 53 6.42 3.97 -13.29
N GLU A 54 5.46 3.39 -12.58
CA GLU A 54 4.38 2.58 -13.19
C GLU A 54 3.31 3.44 -13.87
N HIS A 55 3.33 4.76 -13.61
CA HIS A 55 2.34 5.72 -14.09
C HIS A 55 2.96 6.92 -14.81
N LEU A 56 4.14 6.75 -15.42
CA LEU A 56 4.87 7.83 -16.09
C LEU A 56 4.00 8.58 -17.10
N ASP A 57 3.33 7.87 -18.00
CA ASP A 57 2.46 8.45 -19.04
C ASP A 57 1.37 9.37 -18.45
N TYR A 58 0.85 9.04 -17.25
CA TYR A 58 -0.13 9.89 -16.57
C TYR A 58 0.52 11.17 -16.04
N PHE A 59 1.73 11.08 -15.50
CA PHE A 59 2.45 12.22 -14.94
C PHE A 59 3.20 13.07 -15.99
N GLU A 60 3.15 12.72 -17.28
CA GLU A 60 3.70 13.56 -18.35
C GLU A 60 2.95 14.89 -18.48
N ASP A 61 1.62 14.86 -18.36
CA ASP A 61 0.72 16.01 -18.48
C ASP A 61 -0.11 16.28 -17.21
N HIS A 62 -0.11 15.36 -16.23
CA HIS A 62 -0.78 15.55 -14.95
C HIS A 62 0.20 15.81 -13.80
N SER A 63 -0.26 16.56 -12.80
CA SER A 63 0.45 16.77 -11.53
C SER A 63 -0.44 16.39 -10.35
N PHE A 64 0.13 16.37 -9.15
CA PHE A 64 -0.65 16.19 -7.92
C PHE A 64 -1.57 17.38 -7.58
N GLY A 65 -1.53 18.48 -8.36
CA GLY A 65 -2.35 19.67 -8.13
C GLY A 65 -2.13 20.25 -6.72
N ASP A 66 -3.21 20.63 -6.07
CA ASP A 66 -3.19 21.26 -4.74
C ASP A 66 -3.16 20.26 -3.57
N ILE A 67 -2.84 18.99 -3.83
CA ILE A 67 -2.77 17.97 -2.76
C ILE A 67 -1.67 18.37 -1.76
N PRO A 68 -1.98 18.43 -0.45
CA PRO A 68 -0.97 18.77 0.56
C PRO A 68 0.25 17.85 0.49
N HIS A 69 1.44 18.44 0.61
CA HIS A 69 2.74 17.76 0.43
C HIS A 69 2.86 16.45 1.24
N LYS A 70 2.31 16.41 2.46
CA LYS A 70 2.31 15.21 3.32
C LYS A 70 1.63 13.99 2.68
N TYR A 71 0.66 14.18 1.78
CA TYR A 71 0.00 13.11 1.05
C TYR A 71 0.76 12.73 -0.22
N ILE A 72 1.37 13.70 -0.90
CA ILE A 72 2.26 13.44 -2.05
C ILE A 72 3.43 12.53 -1.63
N MET A 73 4.06 12.83 -0.48
CA MET A 73 5.11 12.00 0.12
C MET A 73 4.66 10.58 0.49
N ARG A 74 3.36 10.32 0.54
CA ARG A 74 2.77 9.01 0.87
C ARG A 74 2.18 8.32 -0.35
N SER A 75 2.36 8.86 -1.56
CA SER A 75 1.83 8.25 -2.79
C SER A 75 2.34 6.83 -3.02
N GLY A 76 3.54 6.48 -2.53
CA GLY A 76 4.04 5.10 -2.53
C GLY A 76 3.15 4.08 -1.82
N GLN A 77 2.22 4.50 -0.95
CA GLN A 77 1.21 3.60 -0.38
C GLN A 77 0.26 3.01 -1.45
N LEU A 78 0.17 3.66 -2.61
CA LEU A 78 -0.65 3.22 -3.74
C LEU A 78 0.07 2.20 -4.65
N ALA A 79 1.40 2.04 -4.54
CA ALA A 79 2.18 1.11 -5.37
C ALA A 79 1.71 -0.35 -5.26
N PHE A 80 1.18 -0.73 -4.10
CA PHE A 80 0.63 -2.08 -3.86
C PHE A 80 -0.90 -2.11 -3.93
N GLY A 81 -1.50 -0.98 -4.29
CA GLY A 81 -2.93 -0.85 -4.53
C GLY A 81 -3.35 -1.57 -5.80
N LYS A 82 -4.64 -1.89 -5.90
CA LYS A 82 -5.22 -2.47 -7.11
C LYS A 82 -6.24 -1.51 -7.69
N HIS A 83 -6.03 -1.08 -8.92
CA HIS A 83 -7.06 -0.36 -9.66
C HIS A 83 -8.23 -1.30 -9.98
N ILE A 84 -9.42 -0.94 -9.49
CA ILE A 84 -10.66 -1.67 -9.76
C ILE A 84 -11.44 -0.90 -10.82
N LYS A 85 -11.56 -1.49 -12.02
CA LYS A 85 -12.31 -0.90 -13.12
C LYS A 85 -13.76 -1.41 -13.12
N GLY A 86 -14.71 -0.48 -13.12
CA GLY A 86 -16.14 -0.74 -13.26
C GLY A 86 -16.90 -0.61 -11.94
N ILE A 87 -18.08 0.03 -12.00
CA ILE A 87 -18.89 0.37 -10.81
C ILE A 87 -19.30 -0.87 -10.01
N THR A 88 -19.77 -1.93 -10.66
CA THR A 88 -20.22 -3.16 -9.99
C THR A 88 -19.09 -3.79 -9.16
N LYS A 89 -17.88 -3.91 -9.73
CA LYS A 89 -16.72 -4.46 -9.02
C LYS A 89 -16.28 -3.58 -7.86
N THR A 90 -16.44 -2.27 -8.01
CA THR A 90 -16.10 -1.29 -6.97
C THR A 90 -17.06 -1.40 -5.78
N LEU A 91 -18.37 -1.44 -6.05
CA LEU A 91 -19.39 -1.61 -5.01
C LEU A 91 -19.22 -2.93 -4.26
N GLU A 92 -18.97 -4.03 -4.95
CA GLU A 92 -18.70 -5.33 -4.30
C GLU A 92 -17.46 -5.29 -3.40
N LYS A 93 -16.40 -4.57 -3.81
CA LYS A 93 -15.23 -4.37 -2.95
C LYS A 93 -15.59 -3.56 -1.71
N TRP A 94 -16.36 -2.48 -1.84
CA TRP A 94 -16.78 -1.65 -0.70
C TRP A 94 -17.69 -2.40 0.27
N LYS A 95 -18.68 -3.17 -0.24
CA LYS A 95 -19.50 -4.07 0.59
C LYS A 95 -18.63 -5.02 1.41
N ASN A 96 -17.57 -5.57 0.79
CA ASN A 96 -16.62 -6.45 1.48
C ASN A 96 -15.79 -5.70 2.54
N VAL A 97 -15.33 -4.47 2.26
CA VAL A 97 -14.65 -3.62 3.26
C VAL A 97 -15.55 -3.39 4.46
N TYR A 98 -16.81 -2.98 4.27
CA TYR A 98 -17.74 -2.78 5.38
C TYR A 98 -17.97 -4.07 6.16
N LYS A 99 -18.18 -5.19 5.47
CA LYS A 99 -18.38 -6.51 6.09
C LYS A 99 -17.22 -6.89 7.02
N ASN A 100 -15.98 -6.53 6.71
CA ASN A 100 -14.81 -6.85 7.54
C ASN A 100 -14.41 -5.74 8.51
N ALA A 101 -15.11 -4.61 8.54
CA ALA A 101 -14.80 -3.55 9.49
C ALA A 101 -15.14 -4.00 10.92
N GLU A 102 -14.17 -3.87 11.83
CA GLU A 102 -14.27 -4.29 13.24
C GLU A 102 -14.33 -3.12 14.23
N GLU A 103 -13.86 -1.93 13.82
CA GLU A 103 -13.82 -0.76 14.71
C GLU A 103 -14.42 0.49 14.08
N TYR A 104 -13.96 0.88 12.89
CA TYR A 104 -14.34 2.12 12.22
C TYR A 104 -14.60 1.91 10.72
N ILE A 105 -15.51 2.72 10.17
CA ILE A 105 -15.70 2.95 8.74
C ILE A 105 -15.56 4.47 8.52
N TYR A 106 -14.57 4.88 7.71
CA TYR A 106 -14.38 6.26 7.29
C TYR A 106 -14.58 6.37 5.79
N GLU A 107 -15.45 7.29 5.39
CA GLU A 107 -15.84 7.47 4.00
C GLU A 107 -15.62 8.93 3.60
N ILE A 108 -14.99 9.13 2.45
CA ILE A 108 -14.88 10.43 1.79
C ILE A 108 -15.54 10.25 0.43
N LEU A 109 -16.80 10.66 0.31
CA LEU A 109 -17.61 10.49 -0.89
C LEU A 109 -18.45 11.75 -1.09
N SER A 110 -18.83 12.05 -2.34
CA SER A 110 -19.82 13.10 -2.60
C SER A 110 -21.21 12.63 -2.17
N GLU A 111 -21.52 11.36 -2.46
CA GLU A 111 -22.77 10.69 -2.09
C GLU A 111 -22.49 9.21 -1.82
N ILE A 112 -23.25 8.62 -0.89
CA ILE A 112 -23.20 7.17 -0.62
C ILE A 112 -24.11 6.46 -1.64
N PRO A 113 -23.60 5.52 -2.45
CA PRO A 113 -24.42 4.69 -3.32
C PRO A 113 -25.47 3.88 -2.54
N GLU A 114 -26.69 3.80 -3.08
CA GLU A 114 -27.82 3.16 -2.41
C GLU A 114 -27.53 1.73 -1.95
N ASP A 115 -26.85 0.96 -2.80
CA ASP A 115 -26.35 -0.40 -2.58
C ASP A 115 -25.51 -0.60 -1.31
N LEU A 116 -25.02 0.48 -0.71
CA LEU A 116 -24.15 0.46 0.47
C LEU A 116 -24.88 0.80 1.77
N PHE A 117 -26.09 1.36 1.72
CA PHE A 117 -26.82 1.78 2.92
C PHE A 117 -27.11 0.61 3.86
N ASP A 118 -27.61 -0.50 3.33
CA ASP A 118 -27.94 -1.68 4.12
C ASP A 118 -26.69 -2.30 4.79
N PRO A 119 -25.59 -2.59 4.04
CA PRO A 119 -24.34 -3.03 4.63
C PRO A 119 -23.79 -2.10 5.71
N LEU A 120 -23.81 -0.79 5.46
CA LEU A 120 -23.31 0.21 6.41
C LEU A 120 -24.16 0.25 7.67
N THR A 121 -25.48 0.33 7.52
CA THR A 121 -26.44 0.37 8.64
C THR A 121 -26.32 -0.86 9.52
N LYS A 122 -26.14 -2.04 8.92
CA LYS A 122 -25.93 -3.29 9.68
C LYS A 122 -24.68 -3.23 10.54
N LYS A 123 -23.59 -2.63 10.04
CA LYS A 123 -22.33 -2.48 10.77
C LYS A 123 -22.45 -1.46 11.89
N VAL A 124 -23.07 -0.31 11.62
CA VAL A 124 -23.32 0.72 12.64
C VAL A 124 -24.19 0.17 13.78
N LYS A 125 -25.25 -0.58 13.46
CA LYS A 125 -26.10 -1.26 14.47
C LYS A 125 -25.33 -2.29 15.29
N ALA A 126 -24.26 -2.88 14.75
CA ALA A 126 -23.38 -3.79 15.46
C ALA A 126 -22.32 -3.08 16.33
N GLY A 127 -22.34 -1.75 16.42
CA GLY A 127 -21.44 -0.96 17.25
C GLY A 127 -20.20 -0.42 16.53
N ILE A 128 -20.07 -0.65 15.21
CA ILE A 128 -18.99 -0.08 14.41
C ILE A 128 -19.20 1.43 14.25
N LYS A 129 -18.18 2.23 14.52
CA LYS A 129 -18.26 3.68 14.37
C LYS A 129 -18.15 4.05 12.89
N SER A 130 -19.08 4.84 12.38
CA SER A 130 -19.01 5.35 11.01
C SER A 130 -18.85 6.86 11.02
N GLN A 131 -18.01 7.38 10.13
CA GLN A 131 -17.89 8.80 9.85
C GLN A 131 -17.79 9.02 8.35
N TYR A 132 -18.65 9.92 7.88
CA TYR A 132 -18.69 10.43 6.52
C TYR A 132 -18.09 11.83 6.49
N ILE A 133 -17.19 12.09 5.55
CA ILE A 133 -16.44 13.35 5.39
C ILE A 133 -16.74 13.95 4.03
#